data_AF-A8UW99-F1
#
_entry.id   AF-A8UW99-F1
#
_cell.length_a   1.000
_cell.length_b   1.000
_cell.length_c   1.000
_cell.angle_alpha   90.00
_cell.angle_beta   90.00
_cell.angle_gamma   90.00
#
_symmetry.space_group_name_H-M   'P 1'
#
loop_
_entity.id
_entity.type
_entity.pdbx_description
1 polymer ?
#
loop_
_entity_poly.entity_id
_entity_poly.type
_entity_poly.pdbx_seq_one_letter_code
_entity_poly.pdbx_strand_id
1 'polypeptide(L)'
;MRIDKHMAEEKDRREEHEEEEFGELIKYTFAGFAGGLGLGWFLDKLGFQQNPIGEWLVRTLAGEGESILEGFFAVKKRLSGATSSLAQAYGWGKLIGMTVPWWIDLFSRLLGVNVYGWEGFYIPYFYAMSDQLGANVSGFVYMYRQEKSFGRAVKRYLKNPVMLTSLLVILIVPLGLLIARLLGFSPTTNFFVALETIAANLCWLPPLVGMWVEKKRHRRTSD
;
A
#
# COMPACT_ATOMS: atom_id res chain seq x y z
N MET A 1 -14.79 2.98 -39.70
CA MET A 1 -13.65 2.11 -40.05
C MET A 1 -12.28 2.66 -39.64
N ARG A 2 -11.90 3.92 -39.96
CA ARG A 2 -10.59 4.48 -39.52
C ARG A 2 -10.58 4.93 -38.06
N ILE A 3 -11.72 5.39 -37.54
CA ILE A 3 -11.91 5.79 -36.13
C ILE A 3 -11.92 4.57 -35.20
N ASP A 4 -12.54 3.47 -35.64
CA ASP A 4 -12.64 2.23 -34.84
C ASP A 4 -11.28 1.55 -34.64
N LYS A 5 -10.39 1.59 -35.64
CA LYS A 5 -9.00 1.13 -35.51
C LYS A 5 -8.19 2.00 -34.55
N HIS A 6 -8.34 3.32 -34.62
CA HIS A 6 -7.64 4.24 -33.73
C HIS A 6 -8.07 4.08 -32.26
N MET A 7 -9.37 3.86 -32.03
CA MET A 7 -9.91 3.57 -30.69
C MET A 7 -9.46 2.21 -30.16
N ALA A 8 -9.34 1.19 -31.01
CA ALA A 8 -8.81 -0.12 -30.62
C ALA A 8 -7.31 -0.05 -30.27
N GLU A 9 -6.50 0.65 -31.08
CA GLU A 9 -5.07 0.82 -30.81
C GLU A 9 -4.77 1.72 -29.59
N GLU A 10 -5.59 2.74 -29.31
CA GLU A 10 -5.49 3.50 -28.05
C GLU A 10 -5.90 2.67 -26.84
N LYS A 11 -6.86 1.75 -27.01
CA LYS A 11 -7.33 0.89 -25.93
C LYS A 11 -6.32 -0.20 -25.58
N ASP A 12 -5.76 -0.88 -26.59
CA ASP A 12 -4.70 -1.87 -26.38
C ASP A 12 -3.48 -1.24 -25.70
N ARG A 13 -3.07 -0.03 -26.14
CA ARG A 13 -1.97 0.71 -25.48
C ARG A 13 -2.25 1.09 -24.03
N ARG A 14 -3.51 1.36 -23.65
CA ARG A 14 -3.87 1.62 -22.24
C ARG A 14 -3.82 0.35 -21.41
N GLU A 15 -4.35 -0.76 -21.94
CA GLU A 15 -4.33 -2.05 -21.25
C GLU A 15 -2.89 -2.54 -21.04
N GLU A 16 -2.03 -2.42 -22.05
CA GLU A 16 -0.59 -2.72 -21.94
C GLU A 16 0.09 -1.86 -20.87
N HIS A 17 -0.20 -0.55 -20.84
CA HIS A 17 0.38 0.36 -19.85
C HIS A 17 -0.10 0.06 -18.42
N GLU A 18 -1.36 -0.29 -18.23
CA GLU A 18 -1.92 -0.67 -16.92
C GLU A 18 -1.38 -2.02 -16.43
N GLU A 19 -1.18 -3.00 -17.31
CA GLU A 19 -0.53 -4.27 -16.97
C GLU A 19 0.97 -4.07 -16.64
N GLU A 20 1.67 -3.18 -17.34
CA GLU A 20 3.06 -2.81 -17.03
C GLU A 20 3.18 -2.12 -15.66
N GLU A 21 2.34 -1.12 -15.37
CA GLU A 21 2.31 -0.43 -14.07
C GLU A 21 2.02 -1.40 -12.92
N PHE A 22 1.05 -2.31 -13.09
CA PHE A 22 0.77 -3.35 -12.10
C PHE A 22 1.92 -4.34 -11.92
N GLY A 23 2.59 -4.70 -13.02
CA GLY A 23 3.78 -5.55 -12.99
C GLY A 23 4.96 -4.90 -12.24
N GLU A 24 5.14 -3.58 -12.37
CA GLU A 24 6.13 -2.82 -11.60
C GLU A 24 5.76 -2.76 -10.11
N LEU A 25 4.49 -2.49 -9.79
CA LEU A 25 3.97 -2.48 -8.43
C LEU A 25 4.34 -3.76 -7.68
N ILE A 26 3.98 -4.92 -8.24
CA ILE A 26 4.28 -6.24 -7.65
C ILE A 26 5.77 -6.43 -7.43
N LYS A 27 6.61 -6.04 -8.39
CA LYS A 27 8.07 -6.20 -8.28
C LYS A 27 8.62 -5.38 -7.12
N TYR A 28 8.17 -4.13 -6.98
CA TYR A 28 8.63 -3.27 -5.88
C TYR A 28 8.09 -3.74 -4.53
N THR A 29 6.82 -4.14 -4.44
CA THR A 29 6.27 -4.75 -3.23
C THR A 29 7.07 -5.99 -2.81
N PHE A 30 7.35 -6.91 -3.75
CA PHE A 30 8.11 -8.12 -3.47
C PHE A 30 9.55 -7.83 -3.05
N ALA A 31 10.21 -6.86 -3.69
CA ALA A 31 11.54 -6.41 -3.31
C ALA A 31 11.55 -5.83 -1.88
N GLY A 32 10.52 -5.05 -1.51
CA GLY A 32 10.29 -4.58 -0.15
C GLY A 32 10.15 -5.72 0.85
N PHE A 33 9.32 -6.72 0.54
CA PHE A 33 9.13 -7.90 1.39
C PHE A 33 10.40 -8.70 1.59
N ALA A 34 11.11 -9.02 0.51
CA ALA A 34 12.38 -9.73 0.56
C ALA A 34 13.44 -8.94 1.34
N GLY A 35 13.50 -7.62 1.13
CA GLY A 35 14.37 -6.72 1.87
C GLY A 35 14.05 -6.70 3.36
N GLY A 36 12.77 -6.58 3.73
CA GLY A 36 12.32 -6.58 5.13
C GLY A 36 12.64 -7.88 5.85
N LEU A 37 12.38 -9.03 5.22
CA LEU A 37 12.73 -10.35 5.77
C LEU A 37 14.24 -10.54 5.91
N GLY A 38 15.00 -10.15 4.88
CA GLY A 38 16.46 -10.24 4.88
C GLY A 38 17.10 -9.37 5.97
N LEU A 39 16.64 -8.12 6.10
CA LEU A 39 17.08 -7.21 7.15
C LEU A 39 16.69 -7.74 8.53
N GLY A 40 15.46 -8.21 8.70
CA GLY A 40 15.00 -8.76 9.97
C GLY A 40 15.83 -9.95 10.43
N TRP A 41 16.06 -10.92 9.54
CA TRP A 41 16.93 -12.07 9.80
C TRP A 41 18.36 -11.65 10.16
N PHE A 42 18.92 -10.67 9.45
CA PHE A 42 20.27 -10.16 9.71
C PHE A 42 20.39 -9.49 11.08
N LEU A 43 19.43 -8.62 11.44
CA LEU A 43 19.41 -7.95 12.74
C LEU A 43 19.22 -8.95 13.89
N ASP A 44 18.39 -9.97 13.70
CA ASP A 44 18.24 -11.05 14.68
C ASP A 44 19.55 -11.80 14.90
N LYS A 45 20.32 -12.09 13.83
CA LYS A 45 21.64 -12.73 13.96
C LYS A 45 22.65 -11.89 14.73
N LEU A 46 22.54 -10.57 14.65
CA LEU A 46 23.40 -9.63 15.37
C LEU A 46 22.95 -9.40 16.82
N GLY A 47 21.84 -10.00 17.27
CA GLY A 47 21.34 -9.82 18.63
C GLY A 47 20.50 -8.56 18.83
N PHE A 48 20.07 -7.90 17.75
CA PHE A 48 19.21 -6.69 17.81
C PHE A 48 17.72 -7.03 17.89
N GLN A 49 17.35 -8.15 18.53
CA GLN A 49 15.94 -8.43 18.82
C GLN A 49 15.37 -7.33 19.72
N GLN A 50 14.10 -7.00 19.51
CA GLN A 50 13.38 -6.02 20.32
C GLN A 50 14.00 -4.61 20.31
N ASN A 51 14.90 -4.31 19.35
CA ASN A 51 15.47 -2.99 19.19
C ASN A 51 14.49 -2.08 18.44
N PRO A 52 14.05 -0.94 19.02
CA PRO A 52 13.05 -0.08 18.38
C PRO A 52 13.45 0.43 16.99
N ILE A 53 14.74 0.73 16.79
CA ILE A 53 15.26 1.25 15.51
C ILE A 53 15.31 0.11 14.48
N GLY A 54 15.79 -1.07 14.89
CA GLY A 54 15.82 -2.26 14.03
C GLY A 54 14.44 -2.65 13.54
N GLU A 55 13.47 -2.69 14.45
CA GLU A 55 12.09 -3.01 14.08
C GLU A 55 11.45 -1.92 13.22
N TRP A 56 11.70 -0.64 13.52
CA TRP A 56 11.24 0.48 12.70
C TRP A 56 11.73 0.37 11.25
N LEU A 57 13.03 0.07 11.05
CA LEU A 57 13.61 -0.15 9.72
C LEU A 57 12.93 -1.32 8.99
N VAL A 58 12.74 -2.43 9.70
CA VAL A 58 12.15 -3.64 9.13
C VAL A 58 10.69 -3.41 8.75
N ARG A 59 9.87 -2.80 9.63
CA ARG A 59 8.48 -2.46 9.33
C ARG A 59 8.38 -1.48 8.16
N THR A 60 9.25 -0.48 8.11
CA THR A 60 9.29 0.48 7.01
C THR A 60 9.58 -0.21 5.68
N LEU A 61 10.59 -1.10 5.64
CA LEU A 61 10.95 -1.79 4.41
C LEU A 61 9.90 -2.83 3.97
N ALA A 62 9.31 -3.55 4.93
CA ALA A 62 8.28 -4.56 4.68
C ALA A 62 6.91 -3.95 4.33
N GLY A 63 6.55 -2.82 4.92
CA GLY A 63 5.26 -2.14 4.72
C GLY A 63 5.26 -1.15 3.57
N GLU A 64 6.32 -0.35 3.45
CA GLU A 64 6.42 0.80 2.54
C GLU A 64 7.49 0.59 1.45
N GLY A 65 8.00 -0.64 1.29
CA GLY A 65 9.10 -0.93 0.38
C GLY A 65 8.80 -0.59 -1.09
N GLU A 66 7.56 -0.79 -1.52
CA GLU A 66 7.08 -0.35 -2.84
C GLU A 66 7.30 1.16 -3.04
N SER A 67 6.80 1.94 -2.09
CA SER A 67 6.78 3.40 -2.08
C SER A 67 8.18 4.01 -2.02
N ILE A 68 9.06 3.37 -1.26
CA ILE A 68 10.48 3.76 -1.16
C ILE A 68 11.20 3.49 -2.48
N LEU A 69 10.97 2.31 -3.08
CA LEU A 69 11.61 1.94 -4.34
C LEU A 69 11.12 2.83 -5.49
N GLU A 70 9.81 3.03 -5.63
CA GLU A 70 9.24 3.97 -6.59
C GLU A 70 9.83 5.38 -6.43
N GLY A 71 9.90 5.87 -5.19
CA GLY A 71 10.50 7.17 -4.88
C GLY A 71 11.96 7.26 -5.30
N PHE A 72 12.75 6.22 -5.03
CA PHE A 72 14.15 6.15 -5.45
C PHE A 72 14.31 6.12 -6.98
N PHE A 73 13.50 5.32 -7.68
CA PHE A 73 13.53 5.25 -9.15
C PHE A 73 13.08 6.56 -9.79
N ALA A 74 12.06 7.22 -9.25
CA ALA A 74 11.61 8.54 -9.70
C ALA A 74 12.70 9.62 -9.54
N VAL A 75 13.41 9.62 -8.41
CA VAL A 75 14.54 10.53 -8.17
C VAL A 75 15.70 10.24 -9.13
N LYS A 76 16.03 8.95 -9.35
CA LYS A 76 17.08 8.54 -10.30
C LYS A 76 16.75 8.96 -11.73
N LYS A 77 15.49 8.81 -12.16
CA LYS A 77 14.99 9.23 -13.48
C LYS A 77 14.99 10.75 -13.66
N ARG A 78 14.84 11.50 -12.56
CA ARG A 78 14.97 12.96 -12.53
C ARG A 78 16.42 13.42 -12.68
N LEU A 79 17.36 12.74 -12.03
CA LEU A 79 18.79 13.01 -12.21
C LEU A 79 19.25 12.78 -13.66
N SER A 80 18.51 11.98 -14.43
CA SER A 80 18.68 11.80 -15.89
C SER A 80 17.89 12.78 -16.78
N GLY A 81 17.23 13.82 -16.24
CA GLY A 81 16.81 14.99 -17.02
C GLY A 81 15.34 15.14 -17.45
N ALA A 82 14.36 14.46 -16.81
CA ALA A 82 12.93 14.61 -17.17
C ALA A 82 12.18 15.66 -16.32
N THR A 83 11.36 16.48 -16.98
CA THR A 83 10.55 17.61 -16.47
C THR A 83 9.50 17.20 -15.41
N SER A 84 9.44 17.94 -14.29
CA SER A 84 8.62 17.61 -13.11
C SER A 84 7.68 18.75 -12.68
N SER A 85 6.37 18.49 -12.60
CA SER A 85 5.47 19.28 -11.73
C SER A 85 4.39 18.43 -11.06
N LEU A 86 3.71 17.53 -11.80
CA LEU A 86 2.64 16.68 -11.24
C LEU A 86 3.18 15.52 -10.38
N ALA A 87 4.22 14.82 -10.87
CA ALA A 87 4.85 13.70 -10.16
C ALA A 87 5.51 14.12 -8.83
N GLN A 88 5.95 15.38 -8.71
CA GLN A 88 6.52 15.91 -7.48
C GLN A 88 5.47 16.14 -6.39
N ALA A 89 4.32 16.73 -6.73
CA ALA A 89 3.26 16.93 -5.76
C ALA A 89 2.72 15.59 -5.22
N TYR A 90 2.59 14.59 -6.10
CA TYR A 90 2.21 13.23 -5.72
C TYR A 90 3.28 12.55 -4.86
N GLY A 91 4.55 12.65 -5.25
CA GLY A 91 5.68 12.12 -4.48
C GLY A 91 5.83 12.72 -3.08
N TRP A 92 5.60 14.03 -2.92
CA TRP A 92 5.59 14.67 -1.59
C TRP A 92 4.43 14.21 -0.72
N GLY A 93 3.24 14.01 -1.31
CA GLY A 93 2.09 13.45 -0.60
C GLY A 93 2.35 12.03 -0.07
N LYS A 94 2.91 11.16 -0.92
CA LYS A 94 3.30 9.79 -0.57
C LYS A 94 4.40 9.79 0.51
N LEU A 95 5.40 10.67 0.38
CA LEU A 95 6.49 10.80 1.36
C LEU A 95 6.00 11.27 2.74
N ILE A 96 5.07 12.23 2.79
CA ILE A 96 4.45 12.64 4.05
C ILE A 96 3.60 11.50 4.64
N GLY A 97 2.83 10.80 3.81
CA GLY A 97 2.03 9.63 4.22
C GLY A 97 2.86 8.51 4.84
N MET A 98 4.03 8.20 4.25
CA MET A 98 4.96 7.19 4.76
C MET A 98 5.53 7.50 6.17
N THR A 99 5.53 8.78 6.59
CA THR A 99 6.03 9.14 7.92
C THR A 99 4.99 8.96 9.03
N VAL A 100 3.70 8.88 8.69
CA VAL A 100 2.62 8.75 9.68
C VAL A 100 2.79 7.51 10.56
N PRO A 101 3.06 6.30 10.01
CA PRO A 101 3.33 5.12 10.82
C PRO A 101 4.51 5.28 11.77
N TRP A 102 5.54 6.04 11.37
CA TRP A 102 6.74 6.26 12.19
C TRP A 102 6.41 7.06 13.45
N TRP A 103 5.60 8.11 13.30
CA TRP A 103 5.14 8.90 14.44
C TRP A 103 4.26 8.07 15.37
N ILE A 104 3.34 7.28 14.81
CA ILE A 104 2.48 6.39 15.58
C ILE A 104 3.33 5.40 16.39
N ASP A 105 4.28 4.71 15.77
CA ASP A 105 5.18 3.75 16.44
C ASP A 105 6.00 4.42 17.54
N LEU A 106 6.63 5.56 17.24
CA LEU A 106 7.42 6.33 18.18
C LEU A 106 6.59 6.73 19.41
N PHE A 107 5.45 7.38 19.21
CA PHE A 107 4.62 7.83 20.33
C PHE A 107 4.02 6.67 21.10
N SER A 108 3.67 5.55 20.44
CA SER A 108 3.21 4.34 21.12
C SER A 108 4.24 3.84 22.12
N ARG A 109 5.51 3.77 21.70
CA ARG A 109 6.62 3.37 22.58
C ARG A 109 6.86 4.37 23.70
N LEU A 110 6.82 5.67 23.40
CA LEU A 110 6.97 6.72 24.42
C LEU A 110 5.86 6.69 25.47
N LEU A 111 4.65 6.27 25.09
CA LEU A 111 3.51 6.10 25.99
C LEU A 111 3.52 4.75 26.74
N GLY A 112 4.55 3.91 26.54
CA GLY A 112 4.66 2.62 27.21
C GLY A 112 3.72 1.54 26.67
N VAL A 113 3.21 1.71 25.43
CA VAL A 113 2.39 0.67 24.77
C VAL A 113 3.23 -0.59 24.61
N ASN A 114 2.65 -1.73 25.00
CA ASN A 114 3.26 -3.02 24.74
C ASN A 114 3.17 -3.38 23.25
N VAL A 115 4.20 -3.01 22.48
CA VAL A 115 4.29 -3.26 21.03
C VAL A 115 4.23 -4.76 20.68
N TYR A 116 4.63 -5.63 21.62
CA TYR A 116 4.62 -7.08 21.47
C TYR A 116 3.28 -7.71 21.87
N GLY A 117 2.47 -7.00 22.64
CA GLY A 117 1.14 -7.43 23.06
C GLY A 117 0.05 -7.13 22.05
N TRP A 118 -1.20 -7.33 22.49
CA TRP A 118 -2.38 -6.98 21.71
C TRP A 118 -2.55 -5.46 21.60
N GLU A 119 -2.01 -4.67 22.54
CA GLU A 119 -2.07 -3.21 22.51
C GLU A 119 -1.34 -2.64 21.29
N GLY A 120 -0.28 -3.30 20.82
CA GLY A 120 0.53 -2.85 19.68
C GLY A 120 0.02 -3.26 18.30
N PHE A 121 -1.14 -3.93 18.19
CA PHE A 121 -1.60 -4.54 16.93
C PHE A 121 -1.76 -3.53 15.77
N TYR A 122 -2.05 -2.27 16.08
CA TYR A 122 -2.26 -1.23 15.07
C TYR A 122 -0.96 -0.72 14.43
N ILE A 123 0.19 -0.94 15.08
CA ILE A 123 1.48 -0.49 14.56
C ILE A 123 1.79 -1.13 13.19
N PRO A 124 1.88 -2.47 13.05
CA PRO A 124 2.11 -3.11 11.75
C PRO A 124 0.99 -2.79 10.75
N TYR A 125 -0.25 -2.60 11.21
CA TYR A 125 -1.36 -2.17 10.36
C TYR A 125 -1.08 -0.83 9.67
N PHE A 126 -0.64 0.20 10.41
CA PHE A 126 -0.37 1.50 9.81
C PHE A 126 0.82 1.46 8.85
N TYR A 127 1.88 0.70 9.16
CA TYR A 127 2.99 0.51 8.21
C TYR A 127 2.57 -0.20 6.92
N ALA A 128 1.66 -1.16 7.02
CA ALA A 128 1.22 -1.92 5.87
C ALA A 128 0.18 -1.18 5.02
N MET A 129 -0.65 -0.34 5.64
CA MET A 129 -1.88 0.19 5.03
C MET A 129 -1.89 1.71 4.85
N SER A 130 -0.80 2.43 5.16
CA SER A 130 -0.75 3.90 5.04
C SER A 130 -1.16 4.37 3.65
N ASP A 131 -0.63 3.73 2.61
CA ASP A 131 -0.95 4.06 1.22
C ASP A 131 -2.41 3.78 0.86
N GLN A 132 -2.98 2.65 1.28
CA GLN A 132 -4.38 2.34 1.03
C GLN A 132 -5.32 3.32 1.75
N LEU A 133 -4.98 3.71 2.98
CA LEU A 133 -5.72 4.72 3.74
C LEU A 133 -5.69 6.07 3.01
N GLY A 134 -4.52 6.50 2.57
CA GLY A 134 -4.34 7.72 1.79
C GLY A 134 -5.12 7.69 0.46
N ALA A 135 -5.04 6.58 -0.28
CA ALA A 135 -5.78 6.37 -1.53
C ALA A 135 -7.30 6.41 -1.32
N ASN A 136 -7.81 5.82 -0.22
CA ASN A 136 -9.24 5.86 0.09
C ASN A 136 -9.74 7.26 0.41
N VAL A 137 -9.02 7.97 1.29
CA VAL A 137 -9.38 9.33 1.69
C VAL A 137 -9.34 10.27 0.48
N SER A 138 -8.25 10.24 -0.28
CA SER A 138 -8.09 11.07 -1.48
C SER A 138 -9.13 10.74 -2.55
N GLY A 139 -9.40 9.45 -2.80
CA GLY A 139 -10.43 9.01 -3.74
C GLY A 139 -11.83 9.47 -3.33
N PHE A 140 -12.18 9.40 -2.04
CA PHE A 140 -13.44 9.92 -1.54
C PHE A 140 -13.54 11.45 -1.69
N VAL A 141 -12.50 12.19 -1.30
CA VAL A 141 -12.45 13.66 -1.43
C VAL A 141 -12.60 14.09 -2.89
N TYR A 142 -11.95 13.38 -3.82
CA TYR A 142 -12.10 13.63 -5.26
C TYR A 142 -13.54 13.47 -5.74
N MET A 143 -14.22 12.38 -5.35
CA MET A 143 -15.63 12.16 -5.70
C MET A 143 -16.55 13.20 -5.06
N TYR A 144 -16.30 13.58 -3.81
CA TYR A 144 -17.04 14.63 -3.12
C TYR A 144 -16.92 15.98 -3.85
N ARG A 145 -15.71 16.34 -4.30
CA ARG A 145 -15.47 17.56 -5.07
C ARG A 145 -16.19 17.59 -6.42
N GLN A 146 -16.32 16.44 -7.09
CA GLN A 146 -17.06 16.35 -8.35
C GLN A 146 -18.57 16.43 -8.16
N GLU A 147 -19.11 15.63 -7.24
CA GLU A 147 -20.57 15.48 -7.09
C GLU A 147 -21.18 16.66 -6.32
N LYS A 148 -20.39 17.40 -5.53
CA LYS A 148 -20.80 18.48 -4.62
C LYS A 148 -21.97 18.10 -3.70
N SER A 149 -22.18 16.80 -3.52
CA SER A 149 -23.28 16.20 -2.79
C SER A 149 -22.78 14.91 -2.15
N PHE A 150 -22.84 14.86 -0.81
CA PHE A 150 -22.29 13.74 -0.04
C PHE A 150 -22.94 12.41 -0.41
N GLY A 151 -24.27 12.36 -0.53
CA GLY A 151 -24.99 11.12 -0.88
C GLY A 151 -24.64 10.59 -2.27
N ARG A 152 -24.42 11.48 -3.25
CA ARG A 152 -23.97 11.07 -4.60
C ARG A 152 -22.53 10.58 -4.60
N ALA A 153 -21.65 11.23 -3.84
CA ALA A 153 -20.27 10.79 -3.67
C ALA A 153 -20.19 9.40 -3.03
N VAL A 154 -20.94 9.14 -1.95
CA VAL A 154 -21.02 7.82 -1.31
C VAL A 154 -21.57 6.77 -2.28
N LYS A 155 -22.65 7.07 -3.00
CA LYS A 155 -23.21 6.14 -4.00
C LYS A 155 -22.22 5.82 -5.11
N ARG A 156 -21.40 6.77 -5.53
CA ARG A 156 -20.34 6.56 -6.54
C ARG A 156 -19.18 5.75 -5.98
N TYR A 157 -18.78 6.03 -4.74
CA TYR A 157 -17.75 5.28 -4.03
C TYR A 157 -18.14 3.80 -3.88
N LEU A 158 -19.37 3.52 -3.42
CA LEU A 158 -19.89 2.14 -3.26
C LEU A 158 -20.14 1.41 -4.59
N LYS A 159 -20.07 2.11 -5.72
CA LYS A 159 -20.13 1.48 -7.06
C LYS A 159 -18.75 1.18 -7.63
N ASN A 160 -17.69 1.74 -7.04
CA ASN A 160 -16.33 1.51 -7.50
C ASN A 160 -15.75 0.25 -6.81
N PRO A 161 -15.48 -0.84 -7.56
CA PRO A 161 -15.02 -2.10 -6.99
C PRO A 161 -13.66 -1.96 -6.30
N VAL A 162 -12.75 -1.13 -6.83
CA VAL A 162 -11.41 -0.90 -6.25
C VAL A 162 -11.54 -0.23 -4.88
N MET A 163 -12.37 0.80 -4.78
CA MET A 163 -12.59 1.50 -3.51
C MET A 163 -13.24 0.60 -2.46
N LEU A 164 -14.22 -0.22 -2.86
CA LEU A 164 -14.86 -1.19 -1.97
C LEU A 164 -13.87 -2.25 -1.47
N THR A 165 -13.07 -2.83 -2.35
CA THR A 165 -12.05 -3.81 -1.97
C THR A 165 -11.04 -3.18 -1.03
N SER A 166 -10.59 -1.97 -1.32
CA SER A 166 -9.62 -1.28 -0.46
C SER A 166 -10.22 -0.96 0.92
N LEU A 167 -11.47 -0.49 0.99
CA LEU A 167 -12.17 -0.30 2.26
C LEU A 167 -12.32 -1.60 3.05
N LEU A 168 -12.66 -2.70 2.37
CA LEU A 168 -12.79 -4.01 3.00
C LEU A 168 -11.47 -4.46 3.62
N VAL A 169 -10.36 -4.32 2.88
CA VAL A 169 -9.02 -4.66 3.37
C VAL A 169 -8.65 -3.82 4.59
N ILE A 170 -8.86 -2.50 4.52
CA ILE A 170 -8.64 -1.57 5.63
C ILE A 170 -9.39 -1.99 6.91
N LEU A 171 -10.60 -2.54 6.77
CA LEU A 171 -11.41 -2.98 7.91
C LEU A 171 -11.03 -4.38 8.42
N ILE A 172 -10.66 -5.30 7.54
CA ILE A 172 -10.38 -6.70 7.90
C ILE A 172 -8.98 -6.88 8.49
N VAL A 173 -7.95 -6.24 7.90
CA VAL A 173 -6.55 -6.39 8.33
C VAL A 173 -6.34 -6.11 9.82
N PRO A 174 -6.82 -4.99 10.41
CA PRO A 174 -6.61 -4.71 11.83
C PRO A 174 -7.31 -5.74 12.73
N LEU A 175 -8.47 -6.28 12.31
CA LEU A 175 -9.14 -7.36 13.04
C LEU A 175 -8.32 -8.66 13.00
N GLY A 176 -7.76 -9.01 11.84
CA GLY A 176 -6.88 -10.17 11.70
C GLY A 176 -5.64 -10.06 12.57
N LEU A 177 -4.99 -8.90 12.57
CA LEU A 177 -3.83 -8.62 13.44
C LEU A 177 -4.19 -8.71 14.92
N LEU A 178 -5.30 -8.09 15.33
CA LEU A 178 -5.76 -8.15 16.72
C LEU A 178 -6.04 -9.60 17.16
N ILE A 179 -6.75 -10.38 16.34
CA ILE A 179 -7.03 -11.80 16.62
C ILE A 179 -5.73 -12.59 16.71
N ALA A 180 -4.77 -12.38 15.80
CA ALA A 180 -3.47 -13.06 15.86
C ALA A 180 -2.75 -12.77 17.18
N ARG A 181 -2.74 -11.51 17.65
CA ARG A 181 -2.16 -11.13 18.94
C ARG A 181 -2.89 -11.78 20.11
N LEU A 182 -4.23 -11.80 20.09
CA LEU A 182 -5.04 -12.44 21.14
C LEU A 182 -4.84 -13.96 21.20
N LEU A 183 -4.52 -14.60 20.07
CA LEU A 183 -4.17 -16.02 20.00
C LEU A 183 -2.72 -16.32 20.43
N GLY A 184 -1.97 -15.30 20.83
CA GLY A 184 -0.61 -15.45 21.38
C GLY A 184 0.53 -15.17 20.40
N PHE A 185 0.24 -14.68 19.18
CA PHE A 185 1.30 -14.20 18.30
C PHE A 185 1.97 -12.96 18.91
N SER A 186 3.30 -12.97 18.95
CA SER A 186 4.11 -11.84 19.44
C SER A 186 5.39 -11.73 18.59
N PRO A 187 5.63 -10.60 17.91
CA PRO A 187 6.78 -10.42 17.03
C PRO A 187 8.00 -9.98 17.85
N THR A 188 8.55 -10.88 18.66
CA THR A 188 9.73 -10.60 19.49
C THR A 188 11.04 -10.59 18.69
N THR A 189 11.04 -11.13 17.48
CA THR A 189 12.16 -11.11 16.54
C THR A 189 11.87 -10.18 15.37
N ASN A 190 12.91 -9.57 14.80
CA ASN A 190 12.77 -8.69 13.65
C ASN A 190 12.23 -9.46 12.43
N PHE A 191 12.57 -10.74 12.28
CA PHE A 191 11.98 -11.59 11.25
C PHE A 191 10.46 -11.73 11.40
N PHE A 192 9.94 -11.93 12.62
CA PHE A 192 8.50 -11.96 12.84
C PHE A 192 7.84 -10.59 12.68
N VAL A 193 8.55 -9.51 13.00
CA VAL A 193 8.10 -8.14 12.69
C VAL A 193 7.92 -7.94 11.18
N ALA A 194 8.87 -8.41 10.37
CA ALA A 194 8.76 -8.37 8.92
C ALA A 194 7.55 -9.19 8.44
N LEU A 195 7.44 -10.45 8.88
CA LEU A 195 6.35 -11.34 8.49
C LEU A 195 4.98 -10.77 8.85
N GLU A 196 4.83 -10.21 10.05
CA GLU A 196 3.58 -9.59 10.49
C GLU A 196 3.19 -8.42 9.58
N THR A 197 4.15 -7.55 9.24
CA THR A 197 3.90 -6.39 8.39
C THR A 197 3.57 -6.83 6.96
N ILE A 198 4.26 -7.83 6.42
CA ILE A 198 4.00 -8.39 5.09
C ILE A 198 2.62 -9.04 5.03
N ALA A 199 2.25 -9.82 6.05
CA ALA A 199 0.94 -10.47 6.13
C ALA A 199 -0.20 -9.44 6.19
N ALA A 200 0.04 -8.29 6.82
CA ALA A 200 -0.89 -7.17 6.83
C ALA A 200 -0.91 -6.39 5.51
N ASN A 201 0.15 -6.46 4.70
CA ASN A 201 0.29 -5.71 3.46
C ASN A 201 -0.45 -6.36 2.30
N LEU A 202 -1.74 -6.07 2.24
CA LEU A 202 -2.65 -6.48 1.18
C LEU A 202 -2.91 -5.36 0.14
N CYS A 203 -1.92 -4.48 -0.07
CA CYS A 203 -2.00 -3.33 -0.99
C CYS A 203 -2.27 -3.71 -2.45
N TRP A 204 -1.89 -4.92 -2.86
CA TRP A 204 -2.04 -5.44 -4.21
C TRP A 204 -3.46 -5.96 -4.55
N LEU A 205 -4.33 -6.18 -3.55
CA LEU A 205 -5.68 -6.72 -3.78
C LEU A 205 -6.62 -5.78 -4.55
N PRO A 206 -6.74 -4.48 -4.22
CA PRO A 206 -7.66 -3.59 -4.93
C PRO A 206 -7.35 -3.42 -6.43
N PRO A 207 -6.08 -3.20 -6.86
CA PRO A 207 -5.74 -3.17 -8.28
C PRO A 207 -6.09 -4.49 -9.00
N LEU A 208 -5.81 -5.63 -8.36
CA LEU A 208 -6.13 -6.95 -8.91
C LEU A 208 -7.63 -7.13 -9.15
N VAL A 209 -8.46 -6.70 -8.20
CA VAL A 209 -9.93 -6.74 -8.36
C VAL A 209 -10.39 -5.77 -9.46
N GLY A 210 -9.78 -4.59 -9.56
CA GLY A 210 -10.05 -3.63 -10.64
C GLY A 210 -9.89 -4.26 -12.01
N MET A 211 -8.71 -4.82 -12.29
CA MET A 211 -8.40 -5.50 -13.55
C MET A 211 -9.36 -6.67 -13.83
N TRP A 212 -9.72 -7.45 -12.80
CA TRP A 212 -10.63 -8.59 -12.97
C TRP A 212 -12.04 -8.15 -13.36
N VAL A 213 -12.54 -7.06 -12.76
CA VAL A 213 -13.85 -6.50 -13.08
C VAL A 213 -13.87 -5.95 -14.51
N GLU A 214 -12.80 -5.28 -14.94
CA GLU A 214 -12.66 -4.78 -16.32
C GLU A 214 -12.60 -5.92 -17.33
N LYS A 215 -11.77 -6.95 -17.09
CA LYS A 215 -11.70 -8.15 -17.94
C LYS A 215 -13.08 -8.83 -18.09
N LYS A 216 -13.87 -8.91 -17.01
CA LYS A 216 -15.23 -9.44 -17.06
C LYS A 216 -16.20 -8.57 -17.85
N ARG A 217 -16.08 -7.25 -17.71
CA ARG A 217 -16.95 -6.30 -18.42
C ARG A 217 -16.66 -6.32 -19.93
N HIS A 218 -15.41 -6.52 -20.33
CA HIS A 218 -15.02 -6.70 -21.73
C HIS A 218 -15.55 -7.98 -22.37
N ARG A 219 -15.53 -9.11 -21.65
CA ARG A 219 -16.12 -10.37 -22.16
C ARG A 219 -17.62 -10.22 -22.44
N ARG A 220 -18.37 -9.54 -21.56
CA ARG A 220 -19.82 -9.32 -21.74
C ARG A 220 -20.21 -8.36 -22.87
N THR A 221 -19.31 -7.49 -23.31
CA THR A 221 -19.58 -6.56 -24.43
C THR A 221 -19.10 -7.09 -25.77
N SER A 222 -18.38 -8.22 -25.77
CA SER A 222 -17.86 -8.88 -26.98
C SER A 222 -18.70 -10.09 -27.41
N ASP A 223 -19.69 -10.47 -26.59
CA ASP A 223 -20.77 -11.42 -26.88
C ASP A 223 -22.04 -10.66 -27.27
#